data_AF-A0A259LPZ7-F1
#
_entry.id   AF-A0A259LPZ7-F1
#
_cell.length_a   1.000
_cell.length_b   1.000
_cell.length_c   1.000
_cell.angle_alpha   90.00
_cell.angle_beta   90.00
_cell.angle_gamma   90.00
#
_symmetry.space_group_name_H-M   'P 1'
#
loop_
_entity.id
_entity.type
_entity.pdbx_description
1 polymer ?
#
loop_
_entity_poly.entity_id
_entity_poly.type
_entity_poly.pdbx_seq_one_letter_code
_entity_poly.pdbx_strand_id
1 'polypeptide(L)'
;MAEFNPRRDEDRAYLAGALVAYALGLKVETVLSQERGNPVHARARHIAMYLAHTACGMSLARVARAFGRDRSTISHACRIIEDYREDADFDTWIEQLSSGVQSVVLLGAASEVAQ
;
A
#
# COMPACT_ATOMS: atom_id res chain seq x y z
N MET A 1 -5.31 1.54 19.72
CA MET A 1 -5.07 1.36 18.26
C MET A 1 -6.19 2.09 17.54
N ALA A 2 -5.92 2.97 16.57
CA ALA A 2 -6.97 3.75 15.91
C ALA A 2 -7.97 2.83 15.18
N GLU A 3 -9.26 3.17 15.25
CA GLU A 3 -10.35 2.45 14.59
C GLU A 3 -10.25 2.58 13.06
N PHE A 4 -10.84 1.63 12.33
CA PHE A 4 -10.93 1.68 10.87
C PHE A 4 -11.87 2.80 10.43
N ASN A 5 -11.39 3.69 9.56
CA ASN A 5 -12.21 4.72 8.92
C ASN A 5 -12.36 4.36 7.44
N PRO A 6 -13.55 3.90 6.98
CA PRO A 6 -13.71 3.37 5.62
C PRO A 6 -13.20 4.31 4.54
N ARG A 7 -13.67 5.57 4.53
CA ARG A 7 -13.28 6.54 3.51
C ARG A 7 -11.76 6.76 3.50
N ARG A 8 -11.18 7.10 4.66
CA ARG A 8 -9.76 7.43 4.75
C ARG A 8 -8.86 6.23 4.45
N ASP A 9 -9.23 5.04 4.95
CA ASP A 9 -8.42 3.84 4.81
C ASP A 9 -8.51 3.26 3.39
N GLU A 10 -9.67 3.34 2.75
CA GLU A 10 -9.86 2.97 1.33
C GLU A 10 -9.16 3.97 0.40
N ASP A 11 -9.27 5.28 0.65
CA ASP A 11 -8.56 6.31 -0.14
C ASP A 11 -7.04 6.12 -0.07
N ARG A 12 -6.50 5.76 1.10
CA ARG A 12 -5.07 5.45 1.29
C ARG A 12 -4.65 4.16 0.58
N ALA A 13 -5.47 3.13 0.64
CA ALA A 13 -5.22 1.89 -0.10
C ALA A 13 -5.24 2.14 -1.61
N TYR A 14 -6.18 2.97 -2.09
CA TYR A 14 -6.27 3.37 -3.49
C TYR A 14 -5.03 4.18 -3.91
N LEU A 15 -4.62 5.18 -3.14
CA LEU A 15 -3.41 5.97 -3.41
C LEU A 15 -2.17 5.07 -3.55
N ALA A 16 -1.95 4.18 -2.57
CA ALA A 16 -0.82 3.24 -2.61
C ALA A 16 -0.91 2.31 -3.83
N GLY A 17 -2.10 1.76 -4.10
CA GLY A 17 -2.35 0.90 -5.25
C GLY A 17 -2.11 1.61 -6.59
N ALA A 18 -2.58 2.85 -6.73
CA ALA A 18 -2.44 3.64 -7.94
C ALA A 18 -0.98 4.02 -8.22
N LEU A 19 -0.22 4.40 -7.20
CA LEU A 19 1.19 4.73 -7.35
C LEU A 19 2.01 3.50 -7.79
N VAL A 20 1.77 2.34 -7.15
CA VAL A 20 2.42 1.08 -7.55
C VAL A 20 2.01 0.64 -8.95
N ALA A 21 0.72 0.78 -9.28
CA ALA A 21 0.21 0.45 -10.61
C ALA A 21 0.91 1.29 -11.68
N TYR A 22 1.01 2.60 -11.48
CA TYR A 22 1.73 3.50 -12.37
C TYR A 22 3.20 3.10 -12.51
N ALA A 23 3.89 2.87 -11.39
CA ALA A 23 5.31 2.51 -11.37
C ALA A 23 5.62 1.18 -12.09
N LEU A 24 4.64 0.26 -12.16
CA LEU A 24 4.78 -1.05 -12.79
C LEU A 24 4.08 -1.16 -14.16
N GLY A 25 3.50 -0.07 -14.68
CA GLY A 25 2.74 -0.10 -15.94
C GLY A 25 1.49 -0.99 -15.90
N LEU A 26 0.88 -1.13 -14.72
CA LEU A 26 -0.32 -1.93 -14.49
C LEU A 26 -1.57 -1.05 -14.37
N LYS A 27 -2.73 -1.69 -14.49
CA LYS A 27 -4.01 -1.08 -14.12
C LYS A 27 -4.18 -1.09 -12.61
N VAL A 28 -4.76 -0.05 -12.02
CA VAL A 28 -4.97 0.01 -10.55
C VAL A 28 -5.90 -1.10 -10.07
N GLU A 29 -6.90 -1.47 -10.87
CA GLU A 29 -7.83 -2.56 -10.58
C GLU A 29 -7.07 -3.89 -10.44
N THR A 30 -6.00 -4.09 -11.20
CA THR A 30 -5.14 -5.27 -11.09
C THR A 30 -4.43 -5.32 -9.73
N VAL A 31 -3.99 -4.17 -9.22
CA VAL A 31 -3.28 -4.05 -7.93
C VAL A 31 -4.26 -4.15 -6.75
N LEU A 32 -5.50 -3.72 -6.91
CA LEU A 32 -6.54 -3.80 -5.88
C LEU A 32 -7.36 -5.10 -5.95
N SER A 33 -7.21 -5.88 -7.03
CA SER A 33 -7.97 -7.11 -7.28
C SER A 33 -7.72 -8.21 -6.23
N GLN A 34 -8.75 -9.03 -5.99
CA GLN A 34 -8.65 -10.23 -5.17
C GLN A 34 -8.14 -11.46 -5.93
N GLU A 35 -8.02 -11.37 -7.26
CA GLU A 35 -7.63 -12.48 -8.13
C GLU A 35 -6.24 -13.02 -7.81
N ARG A 36 -6.05 -14.32 -8.05
CA ARG A 36 -4.82 -15.06 -7.79
C ARG A 36 -4.26 -15.60 -9.12
N GLY A 37 -2.99 -15.98 -9.12
CA GLY A 37 -2.37 -16.75 -10.21
C GLY A 37 -1.34 -16.00 -11.06
N ASN A 38 -1.34 -14.66 -11.08
CA ASN A 38 -0.28 -13.88 -11.74
C ASN A 38 0.75 -13.37 -10.71
N PRO A 39 2.03 -13.80 -10.78
CA PRO A 39 3.06 -13.39 -9.83
C PRO A 39 3.38 -11.89 -9.85
N VAL A 40 3.33 -11.25 -11.02
CA VAL A 40 3.57 -9.80 -11.16
C VAL A 40 2.47 -9.02 -10.47
N HIS A 41 1.20 -9.40 -10.70
CA HIS A 41 0.06 -8.77 -10.04
C HIS A 41 0.16 -8.97 -8.53
N ALA A 42 0.51 -10.18 -8.07
CA ALA A 42 0.67 -10.46 -6.64
C ALA A 42 1.74 -9.59 -5.98
N ARG A 43 2.92 -9.45 -6.61
CA ARG A 43 3.98 -8.56 -6.13
C ARG A 43 3.51 -7.11 -6.04
N ALA A 44 2.81 -6.62 -7.06
CA ALA A 44 2.26 -5.26 -7.04
C ALA A 44 1.31 -5.04 -5.85
N ARG A 45 0.41 -5.99 -5.55
CA ARG A 45 -0.46 -5.86 -4.36
C ARG A 45 0.33 -5.90 -3.06
N HIS A 46 1.34 -6.76 -2.96
CA HIS A 46 2.17 -6.83 -1.77
C HIS A 46 2.88 -5.50 -1.50
N ILE A 47 3.42 -4.85 -2.54
CA ILE A 47 4.02 -3.52 -2.42
C ILE A 47 2.96 -2.50 -1.96
N ALA A 48 1.78 -2.48 -2.58
CA ALA A 48 0.72 -1.54 -2.19
C ALA A 48 0.26 -1.74 -0.73
N MET A 49 0.12 -2.99 -0.27
CA MET A 49 -0.20 -3.33 1.12
C MET A 49 0.91 -2.89 2.09
N TYR A 50 2.17 -3.09 1.69
CA TYR A 50 3.34 -2.67 2.44
C TYR A 50 3.36 -1.14 2.63
N LEU A 51 3.21 -0.39 1.54
CA LEU A 51 3.19 1.08 1.59
C LEU A 51 2.00 1.62 2.40
N ALA A 52 0.82 0.98 2.31
CA ALA A 52 -0.31 1.33 3.17
C ALA A 52 0.00 1.10 4.66
N HIS A 53 0.76 0.05 4.99
CA HIS A 53 1.21 -0.20 6.36
C HIS A 53 2.24 0.84 6.82
N THR A 54 3.31 1.03 6.06
CA THR A 54 4.50 1.79 6.48
C THR A 54 4.35 3.29 6.22
N ALA A 55 4.09 3.69 4.98
CA ALA A 55 4.00 5.10 4.57
C ALA A 55 2.69 5.78 5.05
N CYS A 56 1.57 5.05 5.05
CA CYS A 56 0.29 5.59 5.54
C CYS A 56 0.06 5.37 7.04
N GLY A 57 0.92 4.61 7.72
CA GLY A 57 0.82 4.29 9.15
C GLY A 57 -0.44 3.47 9.51
N MET A 58 -0.99 2.69 8.58
CA MET A 58 -2.14 1.84 8.86
C MET A 58 -1.69 0.58 9.61
N SER A 59 -2.50 0.09 10.56
CA SER A 59 -2.24 -1.22 11.16
C SER A 59 -2.52 -2.34 10.16
N LEU A 60 -1.91 -3.52 10.34
CA LEU A 60 -2.17 -4.69 9.49
C LEU A 60 -3.66 -5.02 9.37
N ALA A 61 -4.44 -4.82 10.45
CA ALA A 61 -5.89 -5.04 10.45
C ALA A 61 -6.64 -4.00 9.59
N ARG A 62 -6.20 -2.74 9.60
CA ARG A 62 -6.79 -1.69 8.75
C ARG A 62 -6.46 -1.92 7.28
N VAL A 63 -5.21 -2.29 6.97
CA VAL A 63 -4.81 -2.67 5.60
C VAL A 63 -5.60 -3.89 5.13
N ALA A 64 -5.71 -4.92 5.97
CA ALA A 64 -6.47 -6.13 5.67
C ALA A 64 -7.92 -5.80 5.27
N ARG A 65 -8.58 -4.94 6.05
CA ARG A 65 -9.94 -4.50 5.76
C ARG A 65 -10.03 -3.67 4.47
N ALA A 66 -9.14 -2.70 4.27
CA ALA A 66 -9.13 -1.85 3.08
C ALA A 66 -8.86 -2.62 1.77
N PHE A 67 -8.07 -3.68 1.81
CA PHE A 67 -7.79 -4.53 0.65
C PHE A 67 -8.70 -5.77 0.54
N GLY A 68 -9.64 -5.96 1.48
CA GLY A 68 -10.51 -7.14 1.52
C GLY A 68 -9.73 -8.47 1.66
N ARG A 69 -8.65 -8.48 2.45
CA ARG A 69 -7.78 -9.66 2.66
C ARG A 69 -7.69 -10.02 4.14
N ASP A 70 -7.23 -11.24 4.41
CA ASP A 70 -6.89 -11.66 5.77
C ASP A 70 -5.66 -10.91 6.31
N ARG A 71 -5.66 -10.63 7.62
CA ARG A 71 -4.52 -10.00 8.31
C ARG A 71 -3.22 -10.78 8.12
N SER A 72 -3.28 -12.12 8.08
CA SER A 72 -2.12 -12.97 7.81
C SER A 72 -1.56 -12.77 6.40
N THR A 73 -2.41 -12.45 5.42
CA THR A 73 -1.98 -12.11 4.06
C THR A 73 -1.19 -10.81 4.07
N ILE A 74 -1.64 -9.81 4.83
CA ILE A 74 -0.90 -8.53 4.94
C ILE A 74 0.44 -8.73 5.64
N SER A 75 0.45 -9.50 6.73
CA SER A 75 1.70 -9.83 7.44
C SER A 75 2.68 -10.57 6.54
N HIS A 76 2.20 -11.52 5.74
CA HIS A 76 3.00 -12.25 4.78
C HIS A 76 3.54 -11.33 3.69
N ALA A 77 2.70 -10.47 3.12
CA ALA A 77 3.11 -9.47 2.13
C ALA A 77 4.20 -8.55 2.67
N CYS A 78 4.04 -8.02 3.88
CA CYS A 78 5.06 -7.14 4.48
C CYS A 78 6.40 -7.85 4.64
N ARG A 79 6.39 -9.08 5.16
CA ARG A 79 7.61 -9.89 5.26
C ARG A 79 8.29 -10.08 3.90
N ILE A 80 7.52 -10.46 2.88
CA ILE A 80 8.06 -10.67 1.53
C ILE A 80 8.71 -9.39 0.98
N ILE A 81 8.11 -8.22 1.21
CA ILE A 81 8.70 -6.95 0.76
C ILE A 81 9.98 -6.63 1.56
N GLU A 82 10.00 -6.81 2.88
CA GLU A 82 11.22 -6.63 3.68
C GLU A 82 12.34 -7.57 3.24
N ASP A 83 12.04 -8.84 2.94
CA ASP A 83 13.01 -9.79 2.39
C ASP A 83 13.58 -9.30 1.03
N TYR A 84 12.77 -8.63 0.19
CA TYR A 84 13.26 -8.02 -1.06
C TYR A 84 14.06 -6.73 -0.85
N ARG A 85 13.85 -6.00 0.25
CA ARG A 85 14.60 -4.77 0.57
C ARG A 85 16.04 -5.04 1.00
N GLU A 86 16.46 -6.30 1.11
CA GLU A 86 17.89 -6.64 1.22
C GLU A 86 18.67 -6.29 -0.07
N ASP A 87 17.99 -6.16 -1.21
CA ASP A 87 18.56 -5.65 -2.45
C ASP A 87 18.50 -4.11 -2.49
N ALA A 88 19.66 -3.46 -2.69
CA ALA A 88 19.80 -2.01 -2.55
C ALA A 88 19.02 -1.21 -3.62
N ASP A 89 18.91 -1.74 -4.84
CA ASP A 89 18.18 -1.09 -5.93
C ASP A 89 16.67 -1.16 -5.65
N PHE A 90 16.18 -2.32 -5.21
CA PHE A 90 14.79 -2.48 -4.79
C PHE A 90 14.46 -1.63 -3.56
N ASP A 91 15.34 -1.59 -2.56
CA ASP A 91 15.16 -0.77 -1.35
C ASP A 91 15.02 0.72 -1.70
N THR A 92 15.94 1.22 -2.51
CA THR A 92 15.90 2.60 -3.01
C THR A 92 14.58 2.88 -3.73
N TRP A 93 14.14 1.97 -4.59
CA TRP A 93 12.88 2.12 -5.32
C TRP A 93 11.65 2.13 -4.39
N ILE A 94 11.60 1.26 -3.38
CA ILE A 94 10.54 1.24 -2.37
C ILE A 94 10.54 2.53 -1.54
N GLU A 95 11.70 3.05 -1.18
CA GLU A 95 11.83 4.30 -0.43
C GLU A 95 11.27 5.50 -1.22
N GLN A 96 11.50 5.55 -2.54
CA GLN A 96 10.92 6.58 -3.39
C GLN A 96 9.38 6.49 -3.46
N LEU A 97 8.83 5.29 -3.57
CA LEU A 97 7.38 5.09 -3.54
C LEU A 97 6.78 5.47 -2.18
N SER A 98 7.45 5.10 -1.08
CA SER A 98 7.07 5.46 0.28
C SER A 98 7.01 6.97 0.46
N SER A 99 8.07 7.68 0.06
CA SER A 99 8.16 9.14 0.08
C SER A 99 7.03 9.78 -0.74
N GLY A 100 6.75 9.26 -1.93
CA GLY A 100 5.65 9.71 -2.79
C GLY A 100 4.29 9.60 -2.09
N VAL A 101 3.96 8.42 -1.55
CA VAL A 101 2.70 8.20 -0.80
C VAL A 101 2.61 9.14 0.40
N GLN A 102 3.66 9.20 1.23
CA GLN A 102 3.67 9.99 2.45
C GLN A 102 3.45 11.49 2.18
N SER A 103 4.09 12.03 1.13
CA SER A 103 3.93 13.43 0.74
C SER A 103 2.47 13.79 0.45
N VAL A 104 1.74 12.93 -0.27
CA VAL A 104 0.33 13.15 -0.62
C VAL A 104 -0.59 12.96 0.59
N VAL A 105 -0.32 11.96 1.43
CA VAL A 105 -1.10 11.72 2.65
C VAL A 105 -1.05 12.91 3.61
N LEU A 106 0.11 13.55 3.75
CA LEU A 106 0.27 14.75 4.57
C LEU A 106 -0.53 15.93 4.02
N LEU A 107 -0.53 16.13 2.70
CA LEU A 107 -1.34 17.18 2.06
C LEU A 107 -2.84 16.94 2.23
N GLY A 108 -3.29 15.68 2.10
CA GLY A 108 -4.68 15.31 2.34
C GLY A 108 -5.14 15.62 3.77
N ALA A 109 -4.30 15.33 4.77
CA ALA A 109 -4.58 15.68 6.16
C ALA A 109 -4.61 17.20 6.39
N ALA A 110 -3.73 17.96 5.73
CA ALA A 110 -3.75 19.43 5.82
C ALA A 110 -5.03 20.03 5.24
N SER A 111 -5.60 19.42 4.19
CA SER A 111 -6.87 19.87 3.60
C SER A 111 -8.08 19.71 4.53
N GLU A 112 -8.06 18.72 5.42
CA GLU A 112 -9.11 18.50 6.43
C GLU A 112 -9.04 19.54 7.57
N VAL A 113 -7.86 20.11 7.84
CA VAL A 113 -7.66 21.16 8.87
C VAL A 113 -8.04 22.55 8.34
N ALA A 114 -8.04 22.73 7.03
CA ALA A 114 -8.38 23.99 6.37
C ALA A 114 -9.89 24.19 6.12
N GLN A 115 -10.72 23.19 6.49
CA GLN A 115 -12.19 23.22 6.43
C GLN A 115 -12.78 23.40 7.82
#